data_AF-A0A450W2E3-F1
#
_entry.id   AF-A0A450W2E3-F1
#
_cell.length_a   1.000
_cell.length_b   1.000
_cell.length_c   1.000
_cell.angle_alpha   90.00
_cell.angle_beta   90.00
_cell.angle_gamma   90.00
#
_symmetry.space_group_name_H-M   'P 1'
#
loop_
_entity.id
_entity.type
_entity.pdbx_description
1 polymer ?
#
loop_
_entity_poly.entity_id
_entity_poly.type
_entity_poly.pdbx_seq_one_letter_code
_entity_poly.pdbx_strand_id
1 'polypeptide(L)'
;MNYDDIVSHLQSVGYGAELSDWDGKRILKVEVETGQGRIDLIHLCTDELTDIPAFLAKDDGRLGKLAHVFPLPVGKKGNLCSVCVGDSESVSVNYDAPHLAFEDSVKRHVDLIKKLLEDPEWNQRELLREFSVNWSRICDTNKDLICKVTDAFQEMNVYSLVPYSHFIELASSTKLPEFSCIASINSLKNLTKLGTGLVLPLKDLQLYPRKKKRLSTG
;
A
#
# COMPACT_ATOMS: atom_id res chain seq x y z
N MET A 1 -30.09 -4.42 -6.88
CA MET A 1 -29.29 -4.40 -8.12
C MET A 1 -29.36 -5.76 -8.81
N ASN A 2 -29.43 -5.83 -10.15
CA ASN A 2 -29.44 -7.12 -10.87
C ASN A 2 -28.00 -7.57 -11.20
N TYR A 3 -27.42 -8.41 -10.34
CA TYR A 3 -26.07 -8.94 -10.53
C TYR A 3 -25.96 -9.97 -11.65
N ASP A 4 -27.04 -10.64 -12.01
CA ASP A 4 -27.04 -11.63 -13.09
C ASP A 4 -26.84 -10.94 -14.46
N ASP A 5 -27.43 -9.74 -14.64
CA ASP A 5 -27.18 -8.89 -15.80
C ASP A 5 -25.73 -8.36 -15.81
N ILE A 6 -25.19 -7.96 -14.66
CA ILE A 6 -23.80 -7.49 -14.53
C ILE A 6 -22.83 -8.61 -14.90
N VAL A 7 -23.05 -9.83 -14.43
CA VAL A 7 -22.23 -11.01 -14.75
C VAL A 7 -22.28 -11.29 -16.25
N SER A 8 -23.49 -11.32 -16.82
CA SER A 8 -23.69 -11.55 -18.24
C SER A 8 -22.98 -10.50 -19.10
N HIS A 9 -23.04 -9.24 -18.68
CA HIS A 9 -22.32 -8.13 -19.33
C HIS A 9 -20.80 -8.32 -19.26
N LEU A 10 -20.24 -8.54 -18.06
CA LEU A 10 -18.81 -8.73 -17.86
C LEU A 10 -18.27 -9.94 -18.65
N GLN A 11 -19.04 -11.04 -18.72
CA GLN A 11 -18.72 -12.20 -19.55
C GLN A 11 -18.74 -11.85 -21.04
N SER A 12 -19.71 -11.06 -21.49
CA SER A 12 -19.82 -10.64 -22.90
C SER A 12 -18.64 -9.79 -23.38
N VAL A 13 -18.03 -9.01 -22.48
CA VAL A 13 -16.82 -8.21 -22.77
C VAL A 13 -15.51 -8.96 -22.47
N GLY A 14 -15.59 -10.25 -22.10
CA GLY A 14 -14.44 -11.15 -22.02
C GLY A 14 -13.86 -11.39 -20.63
N TYR A 15 -14.50 -10.93 -19.55
CA TYR A 15 -14.07 -11.22 -18.18
C TYR A 15 -14.62 -12.56 -17.68
N GLY A 16 -13.81 -13.31 -16.92
CA GLY A 16 -14.24 -14.50 -16.21
C GLY A 16 -15.04 -14.13 -14.95
N ALA A 17 -16.29 -13.65 -15.13
CA ALA A 17 -17.14 -13.21 -14.03
C ALA A 17 -18.12 -14.31 -13.59
N GLU A 18 -18.30 -14.48 -12.28
CA GLU A 18 -19.28 -15.40 -11.68
C GLU A 18 -19.82 -14.87 -10.36
N LEU A 19 -21.00 -15.35 -9.96
CA LEU A 19 -21.51 -15.15 -8.61
C LEU A 19 -21.13 -16.32 -7.72
N SER A 20 -20.75 -16.01 -6.49
CA SER A 20 -20.35 -17.01 -5.51
C SER A 20 -20.79 -16.62 -4.11
N ASP A 21 -20.50 -17.49 -3.14
CA ASP A 21 -20.64 -17.21 -1.72
C ASP A 21 -19.27 -17.06 -1.08
N TRP A 22 -19.11 -16.03 -0.27
CA TRP A 22 -17.96 -15.87 0.60
C TRP A 22 -18.40 -15.50 2.02
N ASP A 23 -18.28 -16.48 2.92
CA ASP A 23 -18.66 -16.36 4.33
C ASP A 23 -20.13 -16.00 4.53
N GLY A 24 -21.02 -16.61 3.73
CA GLY A 24 -22.46 -16.35 3.79
C GLY A 24 -22.89 -15.05 3.12
N LYS A 25 -21.97 -14.38 2.40
CA LYS A 25 -22.26 -13.17 1.62
C LYS A 25 -22.19 -13.51 0.13
N ARG A 26 -23.22 -13.08 -0.62
CA ARG A 26 -23.20 -13.12 -2.09
C ARG A 26 -22.10 -12.19 -2.58
N ILE A 27 -21.25 -12.69 -3.45
CA ILE A 27 -20.16 -11.94 -4.07
C ILE A 27 -20.18 -12.06 -5.58
N LEU A 28 -19.70 -11.02 -6.25
CA LEU A 28 -19.26 -11.06 -7.64
C LEU A 28 -17.76 -11.32 -7.65
N LYS A 29 -17.34 -12.42 -8.26
CA LYS A 29 -15.93 -12.76 -8.46
C LYS A 29 -15.57 -12.54 -9.92
N VAL A 30 -14.42 -11.92 -10.17
CA VAL A 30 -13.89 -11.68 -11.52
C VAL A 30 -12.46 -12.21 -11.58
N GLU A 31 -12.23 -13.13 -12.52
CA GLU A 31 -10.94 -13.78 -12.75
C GLU A 31 -10.09 -12.95 -13.71
N VAL A 32 -8.85 -12.69 -13.33
CA VAL A 32 -7.94 -11.82 -14.06
C VAL A 32 -6.62 -12.53 -14.31
N GLU A 33 -6.24 -12.67 -15.57
CA GLU A 33 -4.92 -13.16 -15.96
C GLU A 33 -3.91 -12.02 -16.04
N THR A 34 -2.75 -12.20 -15.40
CA THR A 34 -1.61 -11.27 -15.45
C THR A 34 -0.37 -12.00 -15.97
N GLY A 35 0.68 -11.27 -16.36
CA GLY A 35 1.95 -11.90 -16.73
C GLY A 35 2.58 -12.77 -15.62
N GLN A 36 2.15 -12.60 -14.36
CA GLN A 36 2.64 -13.36 -13.22
C GLN A 36 1.69 -14.46 -12.74
N GLY A 37 0.58 -14.69 -13.45
CA GLY A 37 -0.45 -15.69 -13.11
C GLY A 37 -1.79 -15.05 -12.73
N ARG A 38 -2.73 -15.90 -12.30
CA ARG A 38 -4.11 -15.49 -12.09
C ARG A 38 -4.36 -14.77 -10.77
N ILE A 39 -5.29 -13.82 -10.77
CA ILE A 39 -5.76 -13.06 -9.60
C ILE A 39 -7.29 -13.09 -9.60
N ASP A 40 -7.90 -13.26 -8.43
CA ASP A 40 -9.35 -13.14 -8.26
C ASP A 40 -9.67 -11.78 -7.64
N LEU A 41 -10.50 -11.00 -8.31
CA LEU A 41 -11.14 -9.79 -7.78
C LEU A 41 -12.52 -10.16 -7.21
N ILE A 42 -12.86 -9.60 -6.06
CA ILE A 42 -14.06 -9.93 -5.29
C ILE A 42 -14.78 -8.65 -4.92
N HIS A 43 -16.03 -8.53 -5.35
CA HIS A 43 -16.94 -7.46 -4.95
C HIS A 43 -18.05 -8.04 -4.08
N LEU A 44 -18.29 -7.43 -2.91
CA LEU A 44 -19.41 -7.76 -2.04
C LEU A 44 -20.68 -7.21 -2.66
N CYS A 45 -21.66 -8.06 -2.96
CA CYS A 45 -22.89 -7.60 -3.61
C CYS A 45 -23.66 -6.62 -2.71
N THR A 46 -24.23 -5.58 -3.34
CA THR A 46 -24.99 -4.50 -2.69
C THR A 46 -26.34 -4.30 -3.37
N ASP A 47 -27.31 -3.76 -2.65
CA ASP A 47 -28.65 -3.55 -3.22
C ASP A 47 -28.69 -2.34 -4.16
N GLU A 48 -27.83 -1.34 -3.93
CA GLU A 48 -27.76 -0.08 -4.66
C GLU A 48 -26.30 0.39 -4.84
N LEU A 49 -26.01 1.08 -5.94
CA LEU A 49 -24.73 1.74 -6.14
C LEU A 49 -24.75 3.11 -5.45
N THR A 50 -23.88 3.32 -4.46
CA THR A 50 -23.63 4.65 -3.89
C THR A 50 -22.38 5.30 -4.48
N ASP A 51 -21.44 4.46 -4.94
CA ASP A 51 -20.13 4.83 -5.44
C ASP A 51 -19.71 3.89 -6.58
N ILE A 52 -18.53 4.12 -7.16
CA ILE A 52 -17.93 3.15 -8.09
C ILE A 52 -17.75 1.79 -7.41
N PRO A 53 -18.08 0.65 -8.06
CA PRO A 53 -17.95 -0.66 -7.44
C PRO A 53 -16.51 -0.95 -6.97
N ALA A 54 -16.30 -1.14 -5.68
CA ALA A 54 -14.98 -1.51 -5.16
C ALA A 54 -14.73 -3.02 -5.27
N PHE A 55 -13.50 -3.42 -5.61
CA PHE A 55 -13.09 -4.82 -5.64
C PHE A 55 -11.92 -5.07 -4.67
N LEU A 56 -12.01 -6.17 -3.93
CA LEU A 56 -10.94 -6.74 -3.14
C LEU A 56 -10.15 -7.73 -3.99
N ALA A 57 -8.83 -7.76 -3.86
CA ALA A 57 -8.00 -8.77 -4.49
C ALA A 57 -7.64 -9.86 -3.49
N LYS A 58 -7.71 -11.12 -3.93
CA LYS A 58 -7.19 -12.24 -3.14
C LYS A 58 -5.67 -12.28 -3.24
N ASP A 59 -5.00 -12.08 -2.12
CA ASP A 59 -3.55 -12.08 -2.04
C ASP A 59 -3.00 -13.49 -1.87
N ASP A 60 -2.15 -13.90 -2.80
CA ASP A 60 -1.37 -15.13 -2.74
C ASP A 60 0.07 -14.88 -2.27
N GLY A 61 0.35 -13.68 -1.78
CA GLY A 61 1.65 -13.21 -1.30
C GLY A 61 2.40 -12.36 -2.30
N ARG A 62 1.88 -12.16 -3.52
CA ARG A 62 2.42 -11.25 -4.54
C ARG A 62 1.97 -9.81 -4.34
N LEU A 63 0.76 -9.58 -3.80
CA LEU A 63 0.12 -8.26 -3.85
C LEU A 63 0.54 -7.34 -2.71
N GLY A 64 0.98 -7.89 -1.57
CA GLY A 64 1.36 -7.10 -0.38
C GLY A 64 2.58 -6.17 -0.54
N LYS A 65 3.23 -6.13 -1.71
CA LYS A 65 4.34 -5.21 -2.03
C LYS A 65 4.00 -4.17 -3.10
N LEU A 66 2.75 -4.18 -3.57
CA LEU A 66 2.33 -3.27 -4.62
C LEU A 66 1.86 -1.95 -4.00
N ALA A 67 2.15 -0.83 -4.66
CA ALA A 67 1.52 0.44 -4.36
C ALA A 67 0.00 0.30 -4.50
N HIS A 68 -0.78 1.14 -3.83
CA HIS A 68 -2.25 1.13 -3.87
C HIS A 68 -2.93 -0.14 -3.36
N VAL A 69 -2.18 -1.15 -2.90
CA VAL A 69 -2.72 -2.39 -2.35
C VAL A 69 -2.53 -2.41 -0.84
N PHE A 70 -3.64 -2.52 -0.12
CA PHE A 70 -3.63 -2.50 1.34
C PHE A 70 -4.12 -3.85 1.87
N PRO A 71 -3.31 -4.59 2.64
CA PRO A 71 -3.76 -5.82 3.26
C PRO A 71 -4.88 -5.52 4.26
N LEU A 72 -6.00 -6.23 4.14
CA LEU A 72 -7.08 -6.11 5.10
C LEU A 72 -6.76 -6.98 6.32
N PRO A 73 -6.96 -6.49 7.55
CA PRO A 73 -6.86 -7.29 8.75
C PRO A 73 -8.05 -8.24 8.82
N VAL A 74 -7.98 -9.38 8.14
CA VAL A 74 -9.04 -10.39 8.17
C VAL A 74 -8.56 -11.58 8.99
N GLY A 75 -9.13 -11.76 10.17
CA GLY A 75 -8.88 -12.93 11.01
C GLY A 75 -9.15 -14.23 10.25
N LYS A 76 -8.31 -15.25 10.45
CA LYS A 76 -8.40 -16.69 10.05
C LYS A 76 -8.94 -17.11 8.66
N LYS A 77 -9.54 -16.26 7.82
CA LYS A 77 -10.37 -16.67 6.67
C LYS A 77 -10.05 -15.96 5.34
N GLY A 78 -8.80 -15.57 5.13
CA GLY A 78 -8.27 -15.25 3.80
C GLY A 78 -7.34 -14.06 3.79
N ASN A 79 -6.36 -14.12 2.89
CA ASN A 79 -5.51 -12.98 2.56
C ASN A 79 -6.27 -12.15 1.51
N LEU A 80 -7.00 -11.12 1.94
CA LEU A 80 -7.63 -10.16 1.04
C LEU A 80 -6.90 -8.82 1.16
N CYS A 81 -6.80 -8.13 0.04
CA CYS A 81 -6.30 -6.77 -0.03
C CYS A 81 -7.37 -5.87 -0.64
N SER A 82 -7.51 -4.66 -0.11
CA SER A 82 -8.19 -3.59 -0.85
C SER A 82 -7.23 -3.00 -1.88
N VAL A 83 -7.80 -2.52 -2.98
CA VAL A 83 -7.04 -1.88 -4.06
C VAL A 83 -7.60 -0.49 -4.27
N CYS A 84 -6.76 0.53 -4.12
CA CYS A 84 -7.12 1.91 -4.41
C CYS A 84 -6.89 2.19 -5.89
N VAL A 85 -7.96 2.27 -6.69
CA VAL A 85 -7.85 2.62 -8.11
C VAL A 85 -7.83 4.13 -8.38
N GLY A 86 -7.63 4.94 -7.33
CA GLY A 86 -7.55 6.40 -7.39
C GLY A 86 -8.90 7.11 -7.56
N ASP A 87 -8.88 8.42 -7.31
CA ASP A 87 -9.99 9.38 -7.38
C ASP A 87 -9.83 10.39 -8.55
N SER A 88 -8.78 10.26 -9.36
CA SER A 88 -8.32 11.32 -10.28
C SER A 88 -9.19 11.56 -11.51
N GLU A 89 -10.20 10.73 -11.75
CA GLU A 89 -11.17 10.90 -12.82
C GLU A 89 -12.56 10.91 -12.17
N SER A 90 -13.24 12.06 -12.17
CA SER A 90 -14.63 12.14 -11.72
C SER A 90 -15.47 11.13 -12.49
N VAL A 91 -15.99 10.12 -11.80
CA VAL A 91 -16.79 9.07 -12.44
C VAL A 91 -18.26 9.48 -12.36
N SER A 92 -18.88 9.66 -13.52
CA SER A 92 -20.34 9.77 -13.60
C SER A 92 -20.93 8.37 -13.54
N VAL A 93 -21.50 7.99 -12.39
CA VAL A 93 -22.19 6.71 -12.26
C VAL A 93 -23.57 6.84 -12.91
N ASN A 94 -23.77 6.14 -14.04
CA ASN A 94 -25.09 6.03 -14.63
C ASN A 94 -25.89 4.94 -13.90
N TYR A 95 -26.80 5.37 -13.02
CA TYR A 95 -27.65 4.46 -12.25
C TYR A 95 -28.61 3.63 -13.12
N ASP A 96 -28.90 4.07 -14.36
CA ASP A 96 -29.72 3.32 -15.31
C ASP A 96 -28.91 2.21 -16.03
N ALA A 97 -27.59 2.25 -15.95
CA ALA A 97 -26.68 1.28 -16.59
C ALA A 97 -25.57 0.82 -15.63
N PRO A 98 -25.90 0.15 -14.51
CA PRO A 98 -24.94 -0.22 -13.48
C PRO A 98 -23.81 -1.11 -14.01
N HIS A 99 -24.11 -2.00 -14.97
CA HIS A 99 -23.14 -2.90 -15.60
C HIS A 99 -21.93 -2.16 -16.21
N LEU A 100 -22.10 -0.94 -16.73
CA LEU A 100 -21.01 -0.13 -17.26
C LEU A 100 -20.08 0.39 -16.14
N ALA A 101 -20.63 0.72 -14.97
CA ALA A 101 -19.83 1.12 -13.81
C ALA A 101 -18.99 -0.06 -13.27
N PHE A 102 -19.54 -1.28 -13.33
CA PHE A 102 -18.79 -2.50 -12.99
C PHE A 102 -17.69 -2.78 -14.01
N GLU A 103 -17.96 -2.68 -15.31
CA GLU A 103 -16.95 -2.85 -16.35
C GLU A 103 -15.79 -1.86 -16.17
N ASP A 104 -16.10 -0.56 -16.04
CA ASP A 104 -15.08 0.48 -15.85
C ASP A 104 -14.26 0.22 -14.58
N SER A 105 -14.92 -0.13 -13.48
CA SER A 105 -14.21 -0.44 -12.24
C SER A 105 -13.30 -1.66 -12.37
N VAL A 106 -13.80 -2.77 -12.93
CA VAL A 106 -12.99 -3.98 -13.17
C VAL A 106 -11.79 -3.61 -14.03
N LYS A 107 -11.99 -2.87 -15.11
CA LYS A 107 -10.92 -2.41 -15.99
C LYS A 107 -9.85 -1.62 -15.24
N ARG A 108 -10.24 -0.63 -14.42
CA ARG A 108 -9.31 0.16 -13.59
C ARG A 108 -8.50 -0.72 -12.64
N HIS A 109 -9.15 -1.66 -11.95
CA HIS A 109 -8.46 -2.56 -11.02
C HIS A 109 -7.46 -3.45 -11.77
N VAL A 110 -7.87 -4.02 -12.90
CA VAL A 110 -7.03 -4.89 -13.72
C VAL A 110 -5.83 -4.13 -14.27
N ASP A 111 -6.05 -2.97 -14.89
CA ASP A 111 -5.00 -2.17 -15.52
C ASP A 111 -3.98 -1.70 -14.48
N LEU A 112 -4.44 -1.27 -13.29
CA LEU A 112 -3.57 -0.90 -12.18
C LEU A 112 -2.73 -2.07 -11.69
N ILE A 113 -3.36 -3.20 -11.34
CA ILE A 113 -2.67 -4.37 -10.79
C ILE A 113 -1.64 -4.91 -11.79
N LYS A 114 -2.01 -5.02 -13.07
CA LYS A 114 -1.08 -5.44 -14.13
C LYS A 114 0.12 -4.53 -14.20
N LYS A 115 -0.10 -3.22 -14.24
CA LYS A 115 0.98 -2.23 -14.31
C LYS A 115 1.90 -2.30 -13.09
N LEU A 116 1.35 -2.45 -11.88
CA LEU A 116 2.14 -2.58 -10.64
C LEU A 116 2.99 -3.86 -10.63
N LEU A 117 2.47 -4.96 -11.19
CA LEU A 117 3.19 -6.23 -11.27
C LEU A 117 4.25 -6.24 -12.38
N GLU A 118 3.95 -5.65 -13.52
CA GLU A 118 4.76 -5.76 -14.75
C GLU A 118 5.80 -4.64 -14.88
N ASP A 119 5.65 -3.51 -14.17
CA ASP A 119 6.61 -2.40 -14.13
C ASP A 119 7.07 -2.12 -12.68
N PRO A 120 8.14 -2.80 -12.22
CA PRO A 120 8.69 -2.62 -10.87
C PRO A 120 9.15 -1.19 -10.57
N GLU A 121 9.65 -0.46 -11.57
CA GLU A 121 10.09 0.92 -11.40
C GLU A 121 8.90 1.85 -11.16
N TRP A 122 7.82 1.66 -11.92
CA TRP A 122 6.59 2.40 -11.70
C TRP A 122 5.96 2.08 -10.34
N ASN A 123 5.92 0.80 -9.96
CA ASN A 123 5.48 0.40 -8.62
C ASN A 123 6.30 1.07 -7.50
N GLN A 124 7.63 1.13 -7.65
CA GLN A 124 8.50 1.81 -6.68
C GLN A 124 8.21 3.32 -6.59
N ARG A 125 8.01 3.99 -7.72
CA ARG A 125 7.65 5.42 -7.74
C ARG A 125 6.31 5.67 -7.03
N GLU A 126 5.30 4.84 -7.30
CA GLU A 126 4.00 4.98 -6.65
C GLU A 126 4.03 4.63 -5.16
N LEU A 127 4.82 3.63 -4.74
CA LEU A 127 5.04 3.34 -3.31
C LEU A 127 5.64 4.55 -2.57
N LEU A 128 6.64 5.21 -3.17
CA LEU A 128 7.25 6.41 -2.58
C LEU A 128 6.26 7.58 -2.53
N ARG A 129 5.43 7.74 -3.55
CA ARG A 129 4.37 8.76 -3.60
C ARG A 129 3.34 8.54 -2.49
N GLU A 130 2.78 7.34 -2.41
CA GLU A 130 1.81 6.96 -1.38
C GLU A 130 2.42 7.07 0.03
N PHE A 131 3.67 6.64 0.19
CA PHE A 131 4.40 6.80 1.46
C PHE A 131 4.57 8.27 1.82
N SER A 132 5.00 9.13 0.89
CA SER A 132 5.22 10.57 1.15
C SER A 132 3.95 11.28 1.63
N VAL A 133 2.79 10.98 1.03
CA VAL A 133 1.51 11.60 1.41
C VAL A 133 1.06 11.12 2.80
N ASN A 134 1.22 9.83 3.09
CA ASN A 134 0.91 9.30 4.41
C ASN A 134 1.90 9.80 5.47
N TRP A 135 3.18 9.93 5.11
CA TRP A 135 4.23 10.48 5.95
C TRP A 135 3.98 11.95 6.26
N SER A 136 3.60 12.78 5.29
CA SER A 136 3.28 14.19 5.54
C SER A 136 2.07 14.38 6.46
N ARG A 137 1.12 13.43 6.48
CA ARG A 137 -0.02 13.45 7.43
C ARG A 137 0.40 13.10 8.85
N ILE A 138 1.42 12.26 9.02
CA ILE A 138 1.97 11.89 10.34
C ILE A 138 2.91 12.99 10.84
N CYS A 139 3.72 13.53 9.95
CA CYS A 139 4.68 14.58 10.20
C CYS A 139 4.09 15.95 9.88
N ASP A 140 2.89 16.26 10.39
CA ASP A 140 2.27 17.60 10.32
C ASP A 140 3.03 18.62 11.21
N THR A 141 4.31 18.71 10.93
CA THR A 141 5.28 19.68 11.40
C THR A 141 6.00 20.08 10.12
N ASN A 142 6.14 21.37 9.83
CA ASN A 142 6.91 21.89 8.69
C ASN A 142 8.41 21.57 8.85
N LYS A 143 8.80 20.31 9.07
CA LYS A 143 10.16 19.93 9.40
C LYS A 143 10.59 18.67 8.66
N ASP A 144 11.57 18.79 7.76
CA ASP A 144 12.11 17.61 7.06
C ASP A 144 13.00 16.78 8.00
N LEU A 145 12.94 15.46 7.90
CA LEU A 145 13.85 14.56 8.61
C LEU A 145 15.08 14.26 7.74
N ILE A 146 16.25 14.69 8.17
CA ILE A 146 17.53 14.43 7.48
C ILE A 146 18.23 13.26 8.18
N CYS A 147 18.21 12.10 7.52
CA CYS A 147 18.81 10.87 8.02
C CYS A 147 20.15 10.58 7.33
N LYS A 148 21.18 10.24 8.10
CA LYS A 148 22.34 9.51 7.54
C LYS A 148 21.97 8.04 7.49
N VAL A 149 21.56 7.56 6.32
CA VAL A 149 21.24 6.15 6.11
C VAL A 149 22.48 5.31 6.40
N THR A 150 22.38 4.44 7.40
CA THR A 150 23.30 3.33 7.58
C THR A 150 22.53 2.04 7.35
N ASP A 151 23.27 1.06 6.86
CA ASP A 151 22.74 -0.25 6.47
C ASP A 151 22.48 -1.20 7.65
N ALA A 152 22.56 -0.72 8.89
CA ALA A 152 22.55 -1.52 10.11
C ALA A 152 21.47 -1.04 11.10
N PHE A 153 20.94 -1.98 11.89
CA PHE A 153 20.03 -1.65 12.99
C PHE A 153 20.78 -0.82 14.03
N GLN A 154 20.26 0.37 14.32
CA GLN A 154 20.89 1.26 15.29
C GLN A 154 19.87 2.15 15.99
N GLU A 155 20.10 2.40 17.28
CA GLU A 155 19.49 3.49 18.01
C GLU A 155 20.08 4.83 17.54
N MET A 156 19.21 5.82 17.38
CA MET A 156 19.60 7.15 16.95
C MET A 156 19.00 8.21 17.84
N ASN A 157 19.74 9.29 18.07
CA ASN A 157 19.21 10.46 18.75
C ASN A 157 18.55 11.38 17.72
N VAL A 158 17.32 11.82 18.00
CA VAL A 158 16.60 12.79 17.19
C VAL A 158 16.78 14.17 17.82
N TYR A 159 17.31 15.11 17.04
CA TYR A 159 17.52 16.49 17.47
C TYR A 159 16.61 17.46 16.71
N SER A 160 16.10 18.47 17.42
CA SER A 160 15.49 19.65 16.78
C SER A 160 16.53 20.73 16.57
N LEU A 161 16.50 21.36 15.41
CA LEU A 161 17.20 22.62 15.16
C LEU A 161 16.24 23.78 15.37
N VAL A 162 16.67 24.77 16.13
CA VAL A 162 16.03 26.09 16.16
C VAL A 162 17.00 27.06 15.50
N PRO A 163 16.60 27.83 14.47
CA PRO A 163 15.23 28.05 13.97
C PRO A 163 14.84 27.16 12.77
N TYR A 164 15.67 26.19 12.37
CA TYR A 164 15.47 25.47 11.12
C TYR A 164 14.39 24.39 11.18
N SER A 165 13.64 24.30 10.10
CA SER A 165 12.57 23.36 9.82
C SER A 165 13.09 21.95 9.52
N HIS A 166 13.98 21.39 10.34
CA HIS A 166 14.47 20.03 10.13
C HIS A 166 14.73 19.27 11.45
N PHE A 167 14.49 17.96 11.44
CA PHE A 167 14.97 17.02 12.44
C PHE A 167 16.21 16.30 11.90
N ILE A 168 17.21 16.07 12.76
CA ILE A 168 18.44 15.39 12.35
C ILE A 168 18.67 14.14 13.16
N GLU A 169 19.04 13.09 12.45
CA GLU A 169 19.43 11.81 13.01
C GLU A 169 20.94 11.62 12.88
N LEU A 170 21.59 11.39 14.03
CA LEU A 170 23.03 11.16 14.10
C LEU A 170 23.31 9.80 14.75
N ALA A 171 24.01 8.91 14.03
CA ALA A 171 24.56 7.69 14.62
C ALA A 171 25.61 8.06 15.68
N SER A 172 25.56 7.42 16.84
CA SER A 172 26.41 7.73 18.01
C SER A 172 27.92 7.54 17.78
N SER A 173 28.35 6.91 16.67
CA SER A 173 29.71 6.40 16.52
C SER A 173 30.43 6.71 15.20
N THR A 174 29.94 7.60 14.33
CA THR A 174 30.67 7.91 13.06
C THR A 174 31.26 9.31 13.01
N LYS A 175 32.57 9.41 12.75
CA LYS A 175 33.21 10.65 12.29
C LYS A 175 32.52 11.12 11.01
N LEU A 176 32.01 12.34 11.00
CA LEU A 176 31.36 12.93 9.85
C LEU A 176 32.41 13.37 8.81
N PRO A 177 32.12 13.22 7.50
CA PRO A 177 32.92 13.86 6.46
C PRO A 177 32.87 15.39 6.62
N GLU A 178 34.03 16.05 6.53
CA GLU A 178 34.22 17.49 6.80
C GLU A 178 33.33 18.40 5.93
N PHE A 179 32.86 17.89 4.79
CA PHE A 179 32.03 18.60 3.80
C PHE A 179 30.55 18.18 3.79
N SER A 180 30.10 17.34 4.73
CA SER A 180 28.68 16.99 4.83
C SER A 180 27.87 18.15 5.40
N CYS A 181 26.67 18.42 4.85
CA CYS A 181 25.71 19.35 5.46
C CYS A 181 25.42 19.03 6.94
N ILE A 182 25.50 17.74 7.32
CA ILE A 182 25.35 17.27 8.70
C ILE A 182 26.54 17.69 9.58
N ALA A 183 27.75 17.79 9.03
CA ALA A 183 28.94 18.25 9.75
C ALA A 183 28.83 19.75 10.09
N SER A 184 28.34 20.56 9.16
CA SER A 184 28.00 21.97 9.39
C SER A 184 26.93 22.12 10.47
N ILE A 185 25.98 21.18 10.55
CA ILE A 185 24.89 21.24 11.52
C ILE A 185 25.31 20.74 12.91
N ASN A 186 26.17 19.72 13.02
CA ASN A 186 26.76 19.29 14.29
C ASN A 186 27.62 20.37 14.97
N SER A 187 28.10 21.37 14.23
CA SER A 187 28.79 22.53 14.79
C SER A 187 27.85 23.56 15.46
N LEU A 188 26.52 23.39 15.31
CA LEU A 188 25.54 24.29 15.91
C LEU A 188 25.35 23.98 17.40
N LYS A 189 25.63 24.98 18.23
CA LYS A 189 25.63 24.88 19.71
C LYS A 189 24.25 24.68 20.35
N ASN A 190 23.17 24.64 19.57
CA ASN A 190 21.77 24.68 20.05
C ASN A 190 20.94 23.48 19.56
N LEU A 191 21.50 22.28 19.61
CA LEU A 191 20.76 21.05 19.35
C LEU A 191 19.99 20.63 20.61
N THR A 192 18.66 20.62 20.55
CA THR A 192 17.84 20.03 21.63
C THR A 192 17.50 18.60 21.27
N LYS A 193 17.95 17.64 22.09
CA LYS A 193 17.56 16.24 21.94
C LYS A 193 16.07 16.11 22.28
N LEU A 194 15.29 15.60 21.34
CA LEU A 194 13.84 15.39 21.53
C LEU A 194 13.51 13.94 21.92
N GLY A 195 14.36 12.99 21.54
CA GLY A 195 14.11 11.59 21.83
C GLY A 195 15.12 10.65 21.17
N THR A 196 14.78 9.37 21.21
CA THR A 196 15.54 8.29 20.58
C THR A 196 14.66 7.63 19.53
N GLY A 197 15.17 7.51 18.30
CA GLY A 197 14.58 6.75 17.19
C GLY A 197 15.35 5.46 16.94
N LEU A 198 14.80 4.60 16.08
CA LEU A 198 15.40 3.31 15.69
C LEU A 198 15.49 3.23 14.16
N VAL A 199 16.66 2.90 13.61
CA VAL A 199 16.80 2.47 12.21
C VAL A 199 16.58 0.97 12.14
N LEU A 200 15.67 0.55 11.29
CA LEU A 200 15.49 -0.84 10.91
C LEU A 200 15.85 -1.02 9.43
N PRO A 201 16.99 -1.65 9.11
CA PRO A 201 17.34 -1.99 7.73
C PRO A 201 16.30 -2.97 7.20
N LEU A 202 15.53 -2.55 6.20
CA LEU A 202 14.47 -3.39 5.62
C LEU A 202 15.01 -4.68 4.99
N LYS A 203 16.32 -4.73 4.70
CA LYS A 203 17.04 -5.89 4.16
C LYS A 203 17.33 -7.00 5.19
N ASP A 204 17.43 -6.65 6.47
CA ASP A 204 17.77 -7.58 7.57
C ASP A 204 16.55 -7.99 8.40
N LEU A 205 15.39 -7.39 8.12
CA LEU A 205 14.13 -7.85 8.64
C LEU A 205 13.80 -9.21 8.03
N GLN A 206 14.01 -10.29 8.81
CA GLN A 206 13.40 -11.57 8.48
C GLN A 206 11.90 -11.33 8.33
N LEU A 207 11.38 -11.60 7.13
CA LEU A 207 9.95 -11.62 6.87
C LEU A 207 9.30 -12.46 7.96
N TYR A 208 8.33 -11.87 8.67
CA TYR A 208 7.59 -12.54 9.73
C TYR A 208 7.24 -13.97 9.28
N PRO A 209 7.56 -15.01 10.07
CA PRO A 209 7.31 -16.37 9.65
C PRO A 209 5.82 -16.52 9.36
N ARG A 210 5.48 -16.73 8.08
CA ARG A 210 4.11 -16.73 7.53
C ARG A 210 3.20 -17.81 8.13
N LYS A 211 3.71 -18.64 9.05
CA LYS A 211 2.94 -19.64 9.82
C LYS A 211 3.46 -19.66 11.25
N LYS A 212 2.52 -19.65 12.22
CA LYS A 212 2.78 -20.02 13.63
C LYS A 212 3.31 -21.47 13.67
N LYS A 213 4.62 -21.68 13.52
CA LYS A 213 5.23 -22.91 14.04
C LYS A 213 5.23 -22.77 15.55
N ARG A 214 4.59 -23.72 16.22
CA ARG A 214 4.58 -23.85 17.68
C ARG A 214 6.02 -23.72 18.17
N LEU A 215 6.28 -22.68 18.97
CA LEU A 215 7.46 -22.61 19.80
C LEU A 215 7.36 -23.78 20.79
N SER A 216 8.02 -24.88 20.46
CA SER A 216 8.35 -25.91 21.44
C SER A 216 9.41 -25.30 22.34
N THR A 217 9.01 -24.98 23.56
CA THR A 217 9.88 -24.64 24.68
C THR A 217 10.89 -25.76 24.91
N GLY A 218 12.17 -25.44 24.76
CA GLY A 218 13.25 -26.13 25.45
C GLY A 218 13.57 -25.40 26.74
#